data_AF-A0A5E4YGG3-F1
#
_entry.id   AF-A0A5E4YGG3-F1
#
_cell.length_a   1.000
_cell.length_b   1.000
_cell.length_c   1.000
_cell.angle_alpha   90.00
_cell.angle_beta   90.00
_cell.angle_gamma   90.00
#
_symmetry.space_group_name_H-M   'P 1'
#
loop_
_entity.id
_entity.type
_entity.pdbx_description
1 polymer ?
#
loop_
_entity_poly.entity_id
_entity_poly.type
_entity_poly.pdbx_seq_one_letter_code
_entity_poly.pdbx_strand_id
1 'polypeptide(L)'
;MEPVSQLLSPHGFPKPFRRILVAVDPSGASLNAIPYAAHFCSPDTQALVLGFFEDPEAYLTPHSRTPADVSAAFDELRRDELVALEGAQAVLQRTGAQVHKRLLGPALGNREISAGIARVADEWNADLVVVGAEPAAGIAALLGTRVSAELAEHTHRAILMIPKKATESSLHHARRILFAVDGSEASLHAVRVGMQVAPPHSSLLAIYVEDRGVDVSELEESLLSSAPNVPRAANALKQASAIMTELGAKANIESRVSHTRLTEDVATALLREAQEWDADLVVVGAQDRHGLRSWFNGHENERVARAIDRPLLVVNQAG
;
A
#
# COMPACT_ATOMS: atom_id res chain seq x y z
N MET A 1 5.73 22.28 -3.17
CA MET A 1 4.63 21.76 -4.01
C MET A 1 5.08 21.79 -5.46
N GLU A 2 5.28 20.64 -6.08
CA GLU A 2 5.38 20.58 -7.54
C GLU A 2 4.05 21.04 -8.16
N PRO A 3 4.05 21.90 -9.18
CA PRO A 3 2.82 22.34 -9.82
C PRO A 3 2.13 21.16 -10.50
N VAL A 4 0.80 21.04 -10.38
CA VAL A 4 0.01 19.89 -10.89
C VAL A 4 0.22 19.62 -12.38
N SER A 5 0.53 20.66 -13.17
CA SER A 5 0.99 20.53 -14.57
C SER A 5 2.16 19.55 -14.78
N GLN A 6 3.03 19.37 -13.78
CA GLN A 6 4.15 18.42 -13.82
C GLN A 6 3.74 16.98 -13.49
N LEU A 7 2.53 16.77 -12.95
CA LEU A 7 1.97 15.45 -12.65
C LEU A 7 1.06 14.93 -13.77
N LEU A 8 0.76 15.75 -14.76
CA LEU A 8 -0.01 15.38 -15.94
C LEU A 8 0.90 14.95 -17.08
N SER A 9 0.46 13.92 -17.80
CA SER A 9 0.95 13.55 -19.12
C SER A 9 0.51 14.60 -20.16
N PRO A 10 1.11 14.63 -21.37
CA PRO A 10 0.69 15.53 -22.45
C PRO A 10 -0.79 15.41 -22.84
N HIS A 11 -1.45 14.32 -22.43
CA HIS A 11 -2.86 14.02 -22.69
C HIS A 11 -3.79 14.35 -21.51
N GLY A 12 -3.30 15.00 -20.45
CA GLY A 12 -4.12 15.43 -19.32
C GLY A 12 -4.51 14.33 -18.33
N PHE A 13 -3.81 13.19 -18.36
CA PHE A 13 -3.95 12.13 -17.35
C PHE A 13 -2.79 12.14 -16.36
N PRO A 14 -2.97 11.64 -15.13
CA PRO A 14 -1.87 11.48 -14.18
C PRO A 14 -0.75 10.66 -14.82
N LYS A 15 0.50 11.08 -14.60
CA LYS A 15 1.66 10.32 -15.08
C LYS A 15 1.63 8.92 -14.44
N PRO A 16 1.70 7.84 -15.22
CA PRO A 16 1.74 6.49 -14.67
C PRO A 16 3.09 6.24 -13.99
N PHE A 17 3.11 5.27 -13.08
CA PHE A 17 4.34 4.74 -12.51
C PHE A 17 5.25 4.17 -13.60
N ARG A 18 6.53 4.55 -13.55
CA ARG A 18 7.57 4.17 -14.50
C ARG A 18 8.50 3.11 -13.94
N ARG A 19 8.70 3.06 -12.63
CA ARG A 19 9.64 2.15 -11.95
C ARG A 19 8.96 1.41 -10.83
N ILE A 20 8.30 0.31 -11.19
CA ILE A 20 7.53 -0.51 -10.26
C ILE A 20 8.39 -1.65 -9.73
N LEU A 21 8.63 -1.68 -8.43
CA LEU A 21 9.24 -2.82 -7.74
C LEU A 21 8.13 -3.74 -7.24
N VAL A 22 8.20 -5.02 -7.56
CA VAL A 22 7.27 -6.04 -7.08
C VAL A 22 8.05 -7.04 -6.24
N ALA A 23 7.79 -7.06 -4.92
CA ALA A 23 8.35 -8.07 -4.04
C ALA A 23 7.55 -9.37 -4.20
N VAL A 24 8.25 -10.48 -4.42
CA VAL A 24 7.66 -11.79 -4.61
C VAL A 24 8.14 -12.76 -3.55
N ASP A 25 7.32 -13.76 -3.30
CA ASP A 25 7.64 -14.95 -2.50
C ASP A 25 6.98 -16.16 -3.17
N PRO A 26 7.39 -17.40 -2.87
CA PRO A 26 6.83 -18.61 -3.49
C PRO A 26 5.45 -18.97 -2.91
N SER A 27 5.08 -18.34 -1.80
CA SER A 27 3.90 -18.68 -1.02
C SER A 27 3.16 -17.44 -0.55
N GLY A 28 1.84 -17.43 -0.68
CA GLY A 28 1.00 -16.47 0.03
C GLY A 28 0.41 -15.42 -0.88
N ALA A 29 0.63 -14.17 -0.54
CA ALA A 29 -0.12 -13.05 -1.09
C ALA A 29 0.54 -12.40 -2.32
N SER A 30 1.82 -12.68 -2.58
CA SER A 30 2.50 -12.20 -3.79
C SER A 30 1.81 -12.69 -5.08
N LEU A 31 1.15 -13.84 -5.02
CA LEU A 31 0.35 -14.41 -6.10
C LEU A 31 -0.78 -13.47 -6.55
N ASN A 32 -1.32 -12.66 -5.65
CA ASN A 32 -2.28 -11.61 -5.98
C ASN A 32 -1.57 -10.32 -6.40
N ALA A 33 -0.43 -10.01 -5.76
CA ALA A 33 0.32 -8.78 -6.02
C ALA A 33 0.86 -8.68 -7.44
N ILE A 34 1.37 -9.78 -8.00
CA ILE A 34 1.93 -9.84 -9.36
C ILE A 34 0.89 -9.48 -10.43
N PRO A 35 -0.25 -10.17 -10.56
CA PRO A 35 -1.26 -9.83 -11.56
C PRO A 35 -1.88 -8.45 -11.28
N TYR A 36 -1.99 -8.03 -10.02
CA TYR A 36 -2.48 -6.71 -9.69
C TYR A 36 -1.53 -5.60 -10.17
N ALA A 37 -0.22 -5.76 -9.96
CA ALA A 37 0.81 -4.83 -10.45
C ALA A 37 0.83 -4.73 -11.98
N ALA A 38 0.46 -5.81 -12.69
CA ALA A 38 0.37 -5.83 -14.14
C ALA A 38 -0.63 -4.78 -14.69
N HIS A 39 -1.66 -4.41 -13.93
CA HIS A 39 -2.61 -3.37 -14.31
C HIS A 39 -1.99 -1.97 -14.45
N PHE A 40 -0.83 -1.74 -13.82
CA PHE A 40 -0.10 -0.48 -13.86
C PHE A 40 1.11 -0.51 -14.80
N CYS A 41 1.38 -1.66 -15.41
CA CYS A 41 2.50 -1.84 -16.32
C CYS A 41 2.12 -1.52 -17.77
N SER A 42 3.06 -0.91 -18.48
CA SER A 42 2.97 -0.55 -19.90
C SER A 42 4.33 -0.75 -20.59
N PRO A 43 4.43 -0.62 -21.92
CA PRO A 43 5.72 -0.67 -22.62
C PRO A 43 6.78 0.33 -22.12
N ASP A 44 6.35 1.44 -21.53
CA ASP A 44 7.23 2.46 -20.95
C ASP A 44 7.62 2.16 -19.49
N THR A 45 7.02 1.14 -18.88
CA THR A 45 7.28 0.75 -17.49
C THR A 45 8.53 -0.11 -17.41
N GLN A 46 9.43 0.26 -16.51
CA GLN A 46 10.48 -0.61 -16.00
C GLN A 46 9.94 -1.30 -14.75
N ALA A 47 9.94 -2.63 -14.74
CA ALA A 47 9.56 -3.41 -13.56
C ALA A 47 10.79 -4.12 -12.99
N LEU A 48 10.90 -4.16 -11.66
CA LEU A 48 11.89 -4.97 -10.95
C LEU A 48 11.16 -5.98 -10.08
N VAL A 49 11.28 -7.26 -10.43
CA VAL A 49 10.83 -8.35 -9.57
C VAL A 49 11.93 -8.69 -8.58
N LEU A 50 11.63 -8.60 -7.30
CA LEU A 50 12.59 -8.81 -6.21
C LEU A 50 12.15 -9.98 -5.34
N GLY A 51 13.01 -10.98 -5.24
CA GLY A 51 12.80 -12.16 -4.40
C GLY A 51 13.84 -12.25 -3.28
N PHE A 52 13.47 -12.91 -2.19
CA PHE A 52 14.34 -13.18 -1.04
C PHE A 52 14.26 -14.65 -0.64
N PHE A 53 15.41 -15.27 -0.43
CA PHE A 53 15.46 -16.57 0.24
C PHE A 53 16.05 -16.43 1.64
N GLU A 54 15.52 -17.19 2.59
CA GLU A 54 15.93 -17.15 3.99
C GLU A 54 17.12 -18.07 4.29
N ASP A 55 17.79 -17.82 5.41
CA ASP A 55 18.76 -18.75 5.95
C ASP A 55 18.04 -20.02 6.48
N PRO A 56 18.31 -21.21 5.91
CA PRO A 56 17.68 -22.44 6.37
C PRO A 56 17.98 -22.76 7.84
N GLU A 57 19.07 -22.26 8.43
CA GLU A 57 19.39 -22.48 9.84
C GLU A 57 18.34 -21.90 10.80
N ALA A 58 17.58 -20.88 10.35
CA ALA A 58 16.50 -20.28 11.13
C ALA A 58 15.33 -21.25 11.38
N TYR A 59 15.16 -22.27 10.53
CA TYR A 59 14.01 -23.19 10.56
C TYR A 59 14.39 -24.65 10.85
N LEU A 60 15.66 -25.02 10.67
CA LEU A 60 16.12 -26.39 10.92
C LEU A 60 16.24 -26.67 12.44
N THR A 61 15.52 -27.69 12.89
CA THR A 61 15.61 -28.17 14.28
C THR A 61 16.99 -28.74 14.58
N PRO A 62 17.51 -28.63 15.83
CA PRO A 62 18.88 -29.04 16.18
C PRO A 62 19.25 -30.48 15.80
N HIS A 63 18.27 -31.39 15.74
CA HIS A 63 18.46 -32.81 15.42
C HIS A 63 18.49 -33.11 13.91
N SER A 64 18.23 -32.11 13.06
CA SER A 64 18.20 -32.19 11.58
C SER A 64 19.28 -31.33 10.91
N ARG A 65 20.37 -31.02 11.63
CA ARG A 65 21.41 -30.05 11.22
C ARG A 65 22.71 -30.72 10.76
N THR A 66 22.65 -31.71 9.88
CA THR A 66 23.90 -32.07 9.18
C THR A 66 24.23 -30.97 8.15
N PRO A 67 25.51 -30.72 7.84
CA PRO A 67 25.88 -29.75 6.80
C PRO A 67 25.24 -30.07 5.43
N ALA A 68 24.97 -31.35 5.15
CA ALA A 68 24.29 -31.77 3.94
C ALA A 68 22.79 -31.37 3.96
N ASP A 69 22.11 -31.51 5.10
CA ASP A 69 20.72 -31.10 5.25
C ASP A 69 20.55 -29.58 5.09
N VAL A 70 21.45 -28.80 5.68
CA VAL A 70 21.47 -27.33 5.56
C VAL A 70 21.68 -26.92 4.10
N SER A 71 22.64 -27.54 3.41
CA SER A 71 22.91 -27.25 1.99
C SER A 71 21.73 -27.64 1.10
N ALA A 72 21.08 -28.77 1.35
CA ALA A 72 19.92 -29.21 0.59
C ALA A 72 18.73 -28.26 0.80
N ALA A 73 18.46 -27.85 2.04
CA ALA A 73 17.42 -26.88 2.36
C ALA A 73 17.70 -25.50 1.74
N PHE A 74 18.96 -25.06 1.73
CA PHE A 74 19.38 -23.82 1.06
C PHE A 74 19.06 -23.87 -0.45
N ASP A 75 19.45 -24.94 -1.12
CA ASP A 75 19.23 -25.11 -2.57
C ASP A 75 17.75 -25.27 -2.90
N GLU A 76 16.94 -25.86 -2.02
CA GLU A 76 15.49 -25.91 -2.15
C GLU A 76 14.86 -24.52 -2.04
N LEU A 77 15.11 -23.78 -0.94
CA LEU A 77 14.60 -22.42 -0.74
C LEU A 77 14.98 -21.49 -1.89
N ARG A 78 16.25 -21.55 -2.33
CA ARG A 78 16.72 -20.74 -3.45
C ARG A 78 16.03 -21.10 -4.76
N ARG A 79 15.76 -22.39 -5.02
CA ARG A 79 15.08 -22.83 -6.25
C ARG A 79 13.63 -22.38 -6.26
N ASP A 80 12.91 -22.52 -5.16
CA ASP A 80 11.52 -22.09 -5.06
C ASP A 80 11.38 -20.58 -5.32
N GLU A 81 12.29 -19.78 -4.77
CA GLU A 81 12.34 -18.34 -4.99
C GLU A 81 12.62 -17.97 -6.45
N LEU A 82 13.52 -18.72 -7.12
CA LEU A 82 13.79 -18.54 -8.55
C LEU A 82 12.56 -18.86 -9.40
N VAL A 83 11.81 -19.91 -9.06
CA VAL A 83 10.56 -20.27 -9.76
C VAL A 83 9.52 -19.15 -9.61
N ALA A 84 9.36 -18.59 -8.40
CA ALA A 84 8.46 -17.47 -8.15
C ALA A 84 8.86 -16.22 -8.96
N LEU A 85 10.15 -15.88 -8.96
CA LEU A 85 10.72 -14.79 -9.76
C LEU A 85 10.46 -14.96 -11.26
N GLU A 86 10.64 -16.16 -11.80
CA GLU A 86 10.41 -16.46 -13.21
C GLU A 86 8.92 -16.37 -13.58
N GLY A 87 8.04 -16.89 -12.73
CA GLY A 87 6.60 -16.77 -12.92
C GLY A 87 6.15 -15.31 -12.93
N ALA A 88 6.61 -14.52 -11.97
CA ALA A 88 6.31 -13.09 -11.89
C ALA A 88 6.84 -12.32 -13.11
N GLN A 89 8.07 -12.60 -13.52
CA GLN A 89 8.67 -12.01 -14.71
C GLN A 89 7.81 -12.29 -15.95
N ALA A 90 7.38 -13.55 -16.14
CA ALA A 90 6.57 -13.95 -17.27
C ALA A 90 5.20 -13.24 -17.29
N VAL A 91 4.58 -13.01 -16.13
CA VAL A 91 3.31 -12.27 -16.05
C VAL A 91 3.50 -10.81 -16.46
N LEU A 92 4.49 -10.12 -15.88
CA LEU A 92 4.72 -8.70 -16.14
C LEU A 92 5.20 -8.45 -17.57
N GLN A 93 6.00 -9.34 -18.16
CA GLN A 93 6.46 -9.20 -19.55
C GLN A 93 5.33 -9.21 -20.57
N ARG A 94 4.20 -9.86 -20.29
CA ARG A 94 3.02 -9.85 -21.18
C ARG A 94 2.40 -8.46 -21.34
N THR A 95 2.68 -7.54 -20.41
CA THR A 95 2.23 -6.14 -20.50
C THR A 95 3.08 -5.28 -21.44
N GLY A 96 4.22 -5.81 -21.92
CA GLY A 96 5.21 -5.07 -22.69
C GLY A 96 6.27 -4.37 -21.84
N ALA A 97 6.14 -4.39 -20.51
CA ALA A 97 7.11 -3.76 -19.60
C ALA A 97 8.53 -4.36 -19.72
N GLN A 98 9.53 -3.53 -19.45
CA GLN A 98 10.92 -3.94 -19.33
C GLN A 98 11.16 -4.53 -17.94
N VAL A 99 11.15 -5.87 -17.86
CA VAL A 99 11.21 -6.58 -16.56
C VAL A 99 12.63 -7.03 -16.23
N HIS A 100 13.12 -6.56 -15.08
CA HIS A 100 14.36 -6.96 -14.43
C HIS A 100 14.03 -7.91 -13.27
N LYS A 101 14.98 -8.78 -12.90
CA LYS A 101 14.86 -9.65 -11.73
C LYS A 101 16.08 -9.55 -10.84
N ARG A 102 15.87 -9.63 -9.53
CA ARG A 102 16.93 -9.69 -8.52
C ARG A 102 16.52 -10.66 -7.42
N LEU A 103 17.44 -11.54 -7.06
CA LEU A 103 17.31 -12.45 -5.93
C LEU A 103 18.29 -12.00 -4.84
N LEU A 104 17.81 -11.87 -3.61
CA LEU A 104 18.62 -11.55 -2.43
C LEU A 104 18.53 -12.68 -1.40
N GLY A 105 19.53 -12.78 -0.52
CA GLY A 105 19.59 -13.78 0.54
C GLY A 105 20.99 -14.39 0.72
N PRO A 106 21.17 -15.27 1.71
CA PRO A 106 20.16 -15.65 2.70
C PRO A 106 19.84 -14.49 3.67
N ALA A 107 18.58 -14.33 4.04
CA ALA A 107 18.14 -13.38 5.06
C ALA A 107 17.86 -14.08 6.39
N LEU A 108 18.17 -13.42 7.52
CA LEU A 108 17.94 -13.93 8.88
C LEU A 108 16.49 -13.71 9.37
N GLY A 109 15.60 -13.28 8.48
CA GLY A 109 14.17 -13.14 8.73
C GLY A 109 13.58 -11.84 8.20
N ASN A 110 12.31 -11.62 8.53
CA ASN A 110 11.43 -10.59 7.96
C ASN A 110 11.99 -9.15 8.01
N ARG A 111 12.72 -8.77 9.07
CA ARG A 111 13.29 -7.43 9.19
C ARG A 111 14.35 -7.16 8.12
N GLU A 112 15.23 -8.13 7.87
CA GLU A 112 16.28 -8.01 6.87
C GLU A 112 15.71 -8.03 5.44
N ILE A 113 14.67 -8.84 5.22
CA ILE A 113 13.89 -8.83 3.97
C ILE A 113 13.30 -7.43 3.73
N SER A 114 12.62 -6.86 4.72
CA SER A 114 11.99 -5.53 4.63
C SER A 114 13.00 -4.43 4.33
N ALA A 115 14.10 -4.40 5.10
CA ALA A 115 15.20 -3.45 4.89
C ALA A 115 15.87 -3.64 3.52
N GLY A 116 15.98 -4.89 3.06
CA GLY A 116 16.46 -5.23 1.73
C GLY A 116 15.55 -4.68 0.64
N ILE A 117 14.23 -4.89 0.74
CA ILE A 117 13.24 -4.35 -0.21
C ILE A 117 13.35 -2.84 -0.28
N ALA A 118 13.35 -2.17 0.88
CA ALA A 118 13.45 -0.72 0.98
C ALA A 118 14.73 -0.18 0.31
N ARG A 119 15.88 -0.78 0.65
CA ARG A 119 17.17 -0.42 0.07
C ARG A 119 17.17 -0.57 -1.45
N VAL A 120 16.65 -1.69 -1.96
CA VAL A 120 16.59 -1.91 -3.42
C VAL A 120 15.62 -0.93 -4.08
N ALA A 121 14.48 -0.62 -3.45
CA ALA A 121 13.53 0.37 -3.94
C ALA A 121 14.20 1.75 -4.07
N ASP A 122 14.99 2.16 -3.09
CA ASP A 122 15.68 3.45 -3.10
C ASP A 122 16.88 3.47 -4.07
N GLU A 123 17.74 2.43 -4.06
CA GLU A 123 18.86 2.27 -5.01
C GLU A 123 18.39 2.31 -6.46
N TRP A 124 17.28 1.63 -6.74
CA TRP A 124 16.70 1.55 -8.08
C TRP A 124 15.82 2.75 -8.41
N ASN A 125 15.54 3.63 -7.43
CA ASN A 125 14.65 4.77 -7.54
C ASN A 125 13.25 4.36 -8.04
N ALA A 126 12.66 3.37 -7.37
CA ALA A 126 11.27 2.98 -7.58
C ALA A 126 10.34 4.18 -7.34
N ASP A 127 9.22 4.24 -8.06
CA ASP A 127 8.13 5.16 -7.75
C ASP A 127 6.95 4.44 -7.08
N LEU A 128 6.84 3.12 -7.25
CA LEU A 128 5.89 2.25 -6.56
C LEU A 128 6.58 0.96 -6.08
N VAL A 129 6.32 0.58 -4.83
CA VAL A 129 6.65 -0.73 -4.27
C VAL A 129 5.37 -1.52 -4.06
N VAL A 130 5.24 -2.67 -4.70
CA VAL A 130 4.10 -3.58 -4.55
C VAL A 130 4.51 -4.78 -3.72
N VAL A 131 3.76 -5.05 -2.65
CA VAL A 131 4.00 -6.19 -1.76
C VAL A 131 2.73 -7.00 -1.56
N GLY A 132 2.90 -8.32 -1.56
CA GLY A 132 1.88 -9.24 -1.09
C GLY A 132 1.67 -9.08 0.41
N ALA A 133 0.46 -9.42 0.84
CA ALA A 133 -0.01 -9.07 2.15
C ALA A 133 -0.83 -10.18 2.89
N GLU A 134 -0.24 -10.92 3.85
CA GLU A 134 -0.90 -12.01 4.63
C GLU A 134 -0.59 -12.07 6.15
N PRO A 135 -1.58 -12.40 7.04
CA PRO A 135 -1.35 -12.72 8.45
C PRO A 135 -0.67 -14.09 8.65
N ALA A 136 0.63 -14.05 8.93
CA ALA A 136 1.52 -15.10 9.48
C ALA A 136 1.20 -16.60 9.23
N ALA A 137 1.92 -17.21 8.28
CA ALA A 137 2.76 -18.40 8.48
C ALA A 137 3.86 -18.45 7.39
N GLY A 138 5.14 -18.59 7.78
CA GLY A 138 6.30 -18.65 6.87
C GLY A 138 6.76 -17.29 6.31
N ILE A 139 7.67 -17.32 5.31
CA ILE A 139 8.17 -16.15 4.56
C ILE A 139 7.02 -15.28 3.99
N ALA A 140 5.82 -15.86 3.85
CA ALA A 140 4.55 -15.21 3.48
C ALA A 140 4.00 -14.21 4.52
N ALA A 141 4.68 -13.98 5.66
CA ALA A 141 4.28 -13.04 6.70
C ALA A 141 4.54 -11.56 6.34
N LEU A 142 4.52 -11.20 5.05
CA LEU A 142 4.66 -9.82 4.57
C LEU A 142 3.52 -8.89 5.07
N LEU A 143 2.42 -9.42 5.63
CA LEU A 143 1.51 -8.65 6.51
C LEU A 143 1.26 -9.30 7.87
N GLY A 144 2.29 -9.32 8.67
CA GLY A 144 2.15 -9.30 10.12
C GLY A 144 2.67 -8.00 10.70
N THR A 145 2.29 -6.84 10.13
CA THR A 145 2.41 -5.50 10.72
C THR A 145 3.79 -4.91 11.06
N ARG A 146 4.87 -5.71 11.07
CA ARG A 146 6.22 -5.18 11.26
C ARG A 146 6.94 -4.89 9.94
N VAL A 147 6.80 -5.74 8.92
CA VAL A 147 7.49 -5.58 7.62
C VAL A 147 7.03 -4.34 6.86
N SER A 148 5.72 -4.07 6.84
CA SER A 148 5.21 -2.83 6.28
C SER A 148 5.71 -1.62 7.04
N ALA A 149 5.84 -1.71 8.37
CA ALA A 149 6.48 -0.70 9.19
C ALA A 149 7.95 -0.53 8.86
N GLU A 150 8.70 -1.62 8.78
CA GLU A 150 10.13 -1.68 8.52
C GLU A 150 10.46 -1.24 7.10
N LEU A 151 9.65 -1.59 6.10
CA LEU A 151 9.72 -1.07 4.75
C LEU A 151 9.45 0.44 4.75
N ALA A 152 8.36 0.85 5.39
CA ALA A 152 8.05 2.24 5.65
C ALA A 152 9.10 3.00 6.48
N GLU A 153 9.93 2.30 7.25
CA GLU A 153 11.07 2.87 7.99
C GLU A 153 12.24 3.22 7.11
N HIS A 154 12.35 2.59 5.96
CA HIS A 154 13.56 2.65 5.15
C HIS A 154 13.29 3.10 3.71
N THR A 155 12.05 3.44 3.34
CA THR A 155 11.74 4.01 2.04
C THR A 155 10.72 5.15 2.10
N HIS A 156 10.84 6.08 1.15
CA HIS A 156 9.86 7.16 0.94
C HIS A 156 8.93 6.90 -0.26
N ARG A 157 8.99 5.72 -0.88
CA ARG A 157 8.18 5.40 -2.07
C ARG A 157 6.75 5.06 -1.70
N ALA A 158 5.84 5.18 -2.67
CA ALA A 158 4.47 4.71 -2.50
C ALA A 158 4.48 3.19 -2.32
N ILE A 159 3.73 2.67 -1.33
CA ILE A 159 3.64 1.24 -1.06
C ILE A 159 2.22 0.77 -1.33
N LEU A 160 2.06 -0.18 -2.24
CA LEU A 160 0.80 -0.83 -2.54
C LEU A 160 0.80 -2.24 -1.96
N MET A 161 -0.11 -2.47 -1.01
CA MET A 161 -0.28 -3.74 -0.31
C MET A 161 -1.47 -4.49 -0.87
N ILE A 162 -1.26 -5.75 -1.25
CA ILE A 162 -2.28 -6.60 -1.86
C ILE A 162 -2.60 -7.79 -0.94
N PRO A 163 -3.74 -7.75 -0.21
CA PRO A 163 -4.12 -8.81 0.71
C PRO A 163 -4.28 -10.17 0.02
N LYS A 164 -3.87 -11.25 0.69
CA LYS A 164 -4.15 -12.62 0.21
C LYS A 164 -5.65 -12.91 0.15
N LYS A 165 -6.37 -12.41 1.15
CA LYS A 165 -7.82 -12.55 1.27
C LYS A 165 -8.57 -11.42 0.56
N ALA A 166 -7.90 -10.71 -0.36
CA ALA A 166 -8.56 -9.71 -1.19
C ALA A 166 -9.74 -10.35 -1.91
N THR A 167 -10.89 -9.67 -1.91
CA THR A 167 -12.06 -10.14 -2.65
C THR A 167 -11.72 -10.20 -4.14
N GLU A 168 -12.21 -11.21 -4.85
CA GLU A 168 -11.90 -11.39 -6.28
C GLU A 168 -12.26 -10.14 -7.12
N SER A 169 -13.36 -9.46 -6.76
CA SER A 169 -13.77 -8.20 -7.37
C SER A 169 -12.75 -7.07 -7.18
N SER A 170 -12.08 -7.01 -6.03
CA SER A 170 -11.07 -6.00 -5.71
C SER A 170 -9.71 -6.26 -6.36
N LEU A 171 -9.49 -7.45 -6.94
CA LEU A 171 -8.25 -7.81 -7.64
C LEU A 171 -8.26 -7.45 -9.12
N HIS A 172 -9.36 -6.90 -9.64
CA HIS A 172 -9.43 -6.30 -10.97
C HIS A 172 -8.92 -4.85 -10.97
N HIS A 173 -8.93 -4.18 -12.12
CA HIS A 173 -8.72 -2.73 -12.19
C HIS A 173 -9.64 -2.00 -11.20
N ALA A 174 -9.06 -1.19 -10.31
CA ALA A 174 -9.80 -0.49 -9.27
C ALA A 174 -10.81 0.50 -9.88
N ARG A 175 -12.11 0.18 -9.79
CA ARG A 175 -13.18 1.03 -10.32
C ARG A 175 -13.72 1.97 -9.26
N ARG A 176 -13.68 1.57 -7.99
CA ARG A 176 -14.07 2.36 -6.82
C ARG A 176 -12.87 2.57 -5.93
N ILE A 177 -12.35 3.80 -5.91
CA ILE A 177 -11.16 4.16 -5.14
C ILE A 177 -11.56 5.12 -4.03
N LEU A 178 -11.30 4.73 -2.79
CA LEU A 178 -11.56 5.54 -1.61
C LEU A 178 -10.26 6.21 -1.15
N PHE A 179 -10.30 7.52 -0.92
CA PHE A 179 -9.18 8.34 -0.46
C PHE A 179 -9.49 8.90 0.93
N ALA A 180 -8.70 8.51 1.93
CA ALA A 180 -8.79 9.11 3.26
C ALA A 180 -8.12 10.49 3.25
N VAL A 181 -8.88 11.53 3.61
CA VAL A 181 -8.42 12.93 3.55
C VAL A 181 -8.72 13.67 4.84
N ASP A 182 -7.69 14.33 5.37
CA ASP A 182 -7.75 15.14 6.60
C ASP A 182 -7.35 16.62 6.35
N GLY A 183 -6.99 16.94 5.10
CA GLY A 183 -6.51 18.25 4.66
C GLY A 183 -5.02 18.48 4.86
N SER A 184 -4.28 17.49 5.39
CA SER A 184 -2.82 17.56 5.48
C SER A 184 -2.15 17.42 4.11
N GLU A 185 -0.90 17.90 4.00
CA GLU A 185 -0.11 17.71 2.78
C GLU A 185 0.10 16.23 2.43
N ALA A 186 0.19 15.35 3.43
CA ALA A 186 0.26 13.90 3.24
C ALA A 186 -0.98 13.37 2.53
N SER A 187 -2.17 13.69 3.03
CA SER A 187 -3.39 13.16 2.43
C SER A 187 -3.65 13.75 1.05
N LEU A 188 -3.36 15.03 0.83
CA LEU A 188 -3.46 15.65 -0.50
C LEU A 188 -2.42 15.10 -1.49
N HIS A 189 -1.20 14.79 -1.03
CA HIS A 189 -0.21 14.09 -1.84
C HIS A 189 -0.63 12.65 -2.14
N ALA A 190 -1.23 11.95 -1.19
CA ALA A 190 -1.80 10.62 -1.40
C ALA A 190 -2.91 10.64 -2.45
N VAL A 191 -3.76 11.67 -2.48
CA VAL A 191 -4.72 11.86 -3.58
C VAL A 191 -4.00 11.98 -4.92
N ARG A 192 -2.97 12.83 -5.03
CA ARG A 192 -2.21 13.00 -6.28
C ARG A 192 -1.56 11.71 -6.77
N VAL A 193 -0.95 10.93 -5.87
CA VAL A 193 -0.31 9.65 -6.21
C VAL A 193 -1.35 8.57 -6.50
N GLY A 194 -2.41 8.46 -5.70
CA GLY A 194 -3.47 7.48 -5.93
C GLY A 194 -4.27 7.72 -7.21
N MET A 195 -4.31 8.95 -7.72
CA MET A 195 -4.86 9.22 -9.05
C MET A 195 -4.05 8.56 -10.18
N GLN A 196 -2.77 8.23 -9.98
CA GLN A 196 -1.95 7.52 -10.97
C GLN A 196 -2.38 6.06 -11.19
N VAL A 197 -3.10 5.48 -10.22
CA VAL A 197 -3.67 4.12 -10.32
C VAL A 197 -5.15 4.13 -10.69
N ALA A 198 -5.76 5.31 -10.84
CA ALA A 198 -7.17 5.46 -11.16
C ALA A 198 -7.45 5.34 -12.67
N PRO A 199 -8.28 4.36 -13.10
CA PRO A 199 -8.73 4.29 -14.48
C PRO A 199 -9.58 5.52 -14.87
N PRO A 200 -9.68 5.89 -16.16
CA PRO A 200 -10.39 7.08 -16.61
C PRO A 200 -11.87 7.19 -16.20
N HIS A 201 -12.55 6.07 -15.91
CA HIS A 201 -13.97 6.01 -15.59
C HIS A 201 -14.24 5.41 -14.20
N SER A 202 -13.31 5.60 -13.27
CA SER A 202 -13.50 5.19 -11.88
C SER A 202 -14.47 6.11 -11.13
N SER A 203 -15.13 5.55 -10.13
CA SER A 203 -15.71 6.29 -9.02
C SER A 203 -14.62 6.56 -7.98
N LEU A 204 -14.50 7.81 -7.55
CA LEU A 204 -13.54 8.29 -6.57
C LEU A 204 -14.32 8.83 -5.38
N LEU A 205 -14.01 8.35 -4.18
CA LEU A 205 -14.61 8.85 -2.94
C LEU A 205 -13.53 9.50 -2.09
N ALA A 206 -13.62 10.81 -1.90
CA ALA A 206 -12.85 11.50 -0.86
C ALA A 206 -13.62 11.40 0.47
N ILE A 207 -13.00 10.83 1.50
CA ILE A 207 -13.64 10.66 2.81
C ILE A 207 -12.84 11.33 3.93
N TYR A 208 -13.51 12.17 4.69
CA TYR A 208 -13.01 12.74 5.94
C TYR A 208 -13.68 12.02 7.10
N VAL A 209 -12.90 11.40 7.99
CA VAL A 209 -13.42 10.74 9.19
C VAL A 209 -13.21 11.68 10.37
N GLU A 210 -14.30 12.17 10.94
CA GLU A 210 -14.27 12.95 12.18
C GLU A 210 -14.29 12.00 13.37
N ASP A 211 -13.24 12.07 14.20
CA ASP A 211 -13.20 11.37 15.47
C ASP A 211 -14.11 12.08 16.47
N ARG A 212 -15.20 11.41 16.86
CA ARG A 212 -16.17 11.87 17.85
C ARG A 212 -16.08 11.06 19.14
N GLY A 213 -14.86 10.66 19.52
CA GLY A 213 -14.59 9.85 20.71
C GLY A 213 -15.52 10.17 21.88
N VAL A 214 -15.96 9.12 22.59
CA VAL A 214 -16.68 9.34 23.86
C VAL A 214 -15.66 9.63 24.93
N ASP A 215 -15.40 10.91 25.17
CA ASP A 215 -14.93 11.34 26.47
C ASP A 215 -16.15 11.67 27.34
N VAL A 216 -16.36 10.86 28.38
CA VAL A 216 -17.44 11.06 29.35
C VAL A 216 -17.24 12.38 30.12
N SER A 217 -16.02 12.92 30.12
CA SER A 217 -15.64 14.24 30.64
C SER A 217 -15.96 15.39 29.66
N GLU A 218 -15.94 15.14 28.35
CA GLU A 218 -16.30 16.14 27.32
C GLU A 218 -17.82 16.24 27.11
N LEU A 219 -18.64 15.39 27.72
CA LEU A 219 -20.10 15.52 27.67
C LEU A 219 -20.57 16.85 28.29
N GLU A 220 -19.80 17.43 29.22
CA GLU A 220 -20.05 18.77 29.78
C GLU A 220 -19.52 19.91 28.86
N GLU A 221 -18.40 19.71 28.14
CA GLU A 221 -17.83 20.70 27.19
C GLU A 221 -18.51 20.71 25.81
N SER A 222 -19.06 19.58 25.37
CA SER A 222 -19.83 19.44 24.13
C SER A 222 -21.14 20.24 24.16
N LEU A 223 -21.66 20.57 25.35
CA LEU A 223 -22.80 21.47 25.51
C LEU A 223 -22.40 22.96 25.35
N LEU A 224 -21.10 23.28 25.45
CA LEU A 224 -20.58 24.65 25.39
C LEU A 224 -19.87 24.98 24.05
N SER A 225 -19.36 23.98 23.33
CA SER A 225 -18.71 24.12 22.02
C SER A 225 -19.62 23.68 20.87
N SER A 226 -20.71 24.41 20.68
CA SER A 226 -21.64 24.20 19.55
C SER A 226 -21.08 24.76 18.23
N ALA A 227 -20.03 24.14 17.70
CA ALA A 227 -19.72 24.22 16.28
C ALA A 227 -18.95 22.95 15.85
N PRO A 228 -19.57 22.04 15.08
CA PRO A 228 -18.83 20.93 14.49
C PRO A 228 -17.63 21.48 13.69
N ASN A 229 -16.53 20.73 13.55
CA ASN A 229 -15.34 21.10 12.77
C ASN A 229 -15.61 21.13 11.25
N VAL A 230 -16.85 21.44 10.84
CA VAL A 230 -17.36 21.59 9.47
C VAL A 230 -16.43 22.40 8.58
N PRO A 231 -15.79 23.51 9.02
CA PRO A 231 -14.88 24.24 8.15
C PRO A 231 -13.66 23.40 7.73
N ARG A 232 -13.13 22.55 8.61
CA ARG A 232 -11.95 21.72 8.35
C ARG A 232 -12.29 20.56 7.42
N ALA A 233 -13.35 19.82 7.72
CA ALA A 233 -13.81 18.72 6.87
C ALA A 233 -14.20 19.21 5.46
N ALA A 234 -14.96 20.30 5.38
CA ALA A 234 -15.34 20.89 4.09
C ALA A 234 -14.13 21.38 3.29
N ASN A 235 -13.13 21.99 3.95
CA ASN A 235 -11.92 22.44 3.26
C ASN A 235 -11.08 21.26 2.76
N ALA A 236 -10.86 20.23 3.59
CA ALA A 236 -10.11 19.03 3.20
C ALA A 236 -10.75 18.32 2.00
N LEU A 237 -12.07 18.10 2.04
CA LEU A 237 -12.83 17.49 0.95
C LEU A 237 -12.80 18.36 -0.31
N LYS A 238 -12.94 19.68 -0.17
CA LYS A 238 -12.85 20.61 -1.32
C LYS A 238 -11.48 20.56 -1.99
N GLN A 239 -10.39 20.53 -1.21
CA GLN A 239 -9.03 20.41 -1.75
C GLN A 239 -8.82 19.07 -2.47
N ALA A 240 -9.26 17.97 -1.87
CA ALA A 240 -9.17 16.64 -2.46
C ALA A 240 -9.96 16.54 -3.77
N SER A 241 -11.21 16.99 -3.78
CA SER A 241 -12.08 16.99 -4.96
C SER A 241 -11.55 17.88 -6.08
N ALA A 242 -10.90 19.01 -5.75
CA ALA A 242 -10.23 19.84 -6.75
C ALA A 242 -9.09 19.08 -7.44
N ILE A 243 -8.23 18.39 -6.67
CA ILE A 243 -7.14 17.56 -7.21
C ILE A 243 -7.72 16.43 -8.07
N MET A 244 -8.74 15.71 -7.58
CA MET A 244 -9.38 14.63 -8.32
C MET A 244 -10.02 15.12 -9.62
N THR A 245 -10.64 16.29 -9.62
CA THR A 245 -11.26 16.88 -10.82
C THR A 245 -10.20 17.27 -11.84
N GLU A 246 -9.11 17.87 -11.38
CA GLU A 246 -7.99 18.27 -12.24
C GLU A 246 -7.29 17.07 -12.88
N LEU A 247 -7.10 15.99 -12.12
CA LEU A 247 -6.39 14.78 -12.54
C LEU A 247 -7.30 13.73 -13.22
N GLY A 248 -8.60 13.77 -12.97
CA GLY A 248 -9.57 12.72 -13.31
C GLY A 248 -10.80 13.26 -14.02
N ALA A 249 -10.62 13.98 -15.14
CA ALA A 249 -11.69 14.69 -15.86
C ALA A 249 -12.92 13.84 -16.26
N LYS A 250 -12.84 12.50 -16.22
CA LYS A 250 -13.90 11.56 -16.58
C LYS A 250 -14.37 10.67 -15.42
N ALA A 251 -13.81 10.85 -14.23
CA ALA A 251 -14.15 10.10 -13.05
C ALA A 251 -15.42 10.65 -12.38
N ASN A 252 -16.17 9.78 -11.71
CA ASN A 252 -17.28 10.21 -10.84
C ASN A 252 -16.70 10.54 -9.45
N ILE A 253 -16.83 11.78 -8.98
CA ILE A 253 -16.22 12.23 -7.73
C ILE A 253 -17.29 12.43 -6.68
N GLU A 254 -17.18 11.70 -5.57
CA GLU A 254 -18.00 11.81 -4.38
C GLU A 254 -17.16 12.33 -3.21
N SER A 255 -17.80 13.05 -2.30
CA SER A 255 -17.19 13.51 -1.05
C SER A 255 -18.09 13.14 0.12
N ARG A 256 -17.51 12.58 1.18
CA ARG A 256 -18.25 12.16 2.37
C ARG A 256 -17.54 12.56 3.64
N VAL A 257 -18.31 13.08 4.60
CA VAL A 257 -17.88 13.14 6.00
C VAL A 257 -18.45 11.91 6.68
N SER A 258 -17.60 11.11 7.31
CA SER A 258 -18.01 10.02 8.19
C SER A 258 -17.61 10.35 9.62
N HIS A 259 -18.23 9.66 10.57
CA HIS A 259 -18.04 9.83 11.99
C HIS A 259 -17.70 8.48 12.62
N THR A 260 -16.80 8.49 13.59
CA THR A 260 -16.59 7.31 14.42
C THR A 260 -17.86 6.96 15.21
N ARG A 261 -18.21 5.68 15.23
CA ARG A 261 -19.28 5.12 16.08
C ARG A 261 -18.76 4.93 17.51
N LEU A 262 -19.65 4.61 18.44
CA LEU A 262 -19.27 4.29 19.83
C LEU A 262 -18.22 3.17 19.84
N THR A 263 -17.08 3.37 20.54
CA THR A 263 -15.93 2.44 20.59
C THR A 263 -15.18 2.22 19.28
N GLU A 264 -15.51 2.98 18.23
CA GLU A 264 -14.81 2.97 16.94
C GLU A 264 -13.75 4.09 16.92
N ASP A 265 -12.59 3.81 16.36
CA ASP A 265 -11.57 4.82 16.02
C ASP A 265 -11.56 5.10 14.51
N VAL A 266 -10.78 6.09 14.09
CA VAL A 266 -10.67 6.54 12.70
C VAL A 266 -10.33 5.39 11.74
N ALA A 267 -9.39 4.53 12.13
CA ALA A 267 -8.97 3.37 11.35
C ALA A 267 -10.13 2.39 11.12
N THR A 268 -10.89 2.09 12.18
CA THR A 268 -12.03 1.17 12.11
C THR A 268 -13.17 1.77 11.28
N ALA A 269 -13.43 3.06 11.44
CA ALA A 269 -14.40 3.79 10.62
C ALA A 269 -14.01 3.81 9.14
N LEU A 270 -12.73 3.98 8.82
CA LEU A 270 -12.23 3.93 7.45
C LEU A 270 -12.45 2.56 6.81
N LEU A 271 -12.14 1.47 7.52
CA LEU A 271 -12.35 0.10 7.04
C LEU A 271 -13.83 -0.17 6.77
N ARG A 272 -14.69 0.27 7.70
CA ARG A 272 -16.14 0.16 7.58
C ARG A 272 -16.66 0.92 6.36
N GLU A 273 -16.26 2.18 6.18
CA GLU A 273 -16.68 2.99 5.02
C GLU A 273 -16.19 2.40 3.71
N ALA A 274 -14.97 1.87 3.67
CA ALA A 274 -14.44 1.18 2.51
C ALA A 274 -15.24 -0.09 2.19
N GLN A 275 -15.78 -0.78 3.19
CA GLN A 275 -16.64 -1.94 2.98
C GLN A 275 -18.06 -1.54 2.56
N GLU A 276 -18.67 -0.55 3.24
CA GLU A 276 -20.01 -0.05 2.94
C GLU A 276 -20.11 0.58 1.55
N TRP A 277 -19.04 1.22 1.08
CA TRP A 277 -18.95 1.78 -0.28
C TRP A 277 -18.43 0.79 -1.33
N ASP A 278 -18.07 -0.44 -0.91
CA ASP A 278 -17.54 -1.49 -1.78
C ASP A 278 -16.28 -1.02 -2.56
N ALA A 279 -15.35 -0.41 -1.84
CA ALA A 279 -14.09 0.07 -2.41
C ALA A 279 -13.25 -1.10 -2.95
N ASP A 280 -12.67 -0.91 -4.14
CA ASP A 280 -11.70 -1.84 -4.73
C ASP A 280 -10.26 -1.50 -4.31
N LEU A 281 -10.01 -0.24 -3.91
CA LEU A 281 -8.71 0.25 -3.43
C LEU A 281 -8.93 1.36 -2.40
N VAL A 282 -8.15 1.32 -1.31
CA VAL A 282 -8.08 2.40 -0.32
C VAL A 282 -6.74 3.12 -0.43
N VAL A 283 -6.76 4.44 -0.42
CA VAL A 283 -5.59 5.31 -0.51
C VAL A 283 -5.49 6.16 0.76
N VAL A 284 -4.32 6.14 1.40
CA VAL A 284 -4.05 6.87 2.64
C VAL A 284 -2.71 7.59 2.57
N GLY A 285 -2.63 8.77 3.20
CA GLY A 285 -1.38 9.49 3.41
C GLY A 285 -0.77 9.18 4.76
N ALA A 286 0.56 9.10 4.84
CA ALA A 286 1.31 9.01 6.09
C ALA A 286 1.92 10.39 6.44
N GLN A 287 1.63 10.90 7.65
CA GLN A 287 1.71 12.34 7.94
C GLN A 287 2.95 12.82 8.72
N ASP A 288 3.67 12.00 9.48
CA ASP A 288 4.51 12.52 10.56
C ASP A 288 6.03 12.58 10.26
N ARG A 289 6.83 13.04 11.24
CA ARG A 289 8.30 13.19 11.15
C ARG A 289 9.04 11.87 10.93
N HIS A 290 8.34 10.75 11.08
CA HIS A 290 8.80 9.40 10.79
C HIS A 290 8.14 8.84 9.51
N GLY A 291 7.28 9.60 8.82
CA GLY A 291 6.68 9.27 7.53
C GLY A 291 5.79 8.03 7.59
N LEU A 292 5.96 7.12 6.63
CA LEU A 292 5.26 5.84 6.60
C LEU A 292 5.43 5.06 7.92
N ARG A 293 6.54 5.22 8.66
CA ARG A 293 6.84 4.49 9.92
C ARG A 293 5.72 4.58 10.94
N SER A 294 5.19 5.77 11.14
CA SER A 294 4.14 6.01 12.14
C SER A 294 2.80 5.46 11.72
N TRP A 295 2.58 5.38 10.40
CA TRP A 295 1.43 4.69 9.85
C TRP A 295 1.47 3.18 10.09
N PHE A 296 2.62 2.57 10.35
CA PHE A 296 2.68 1.13 10.60
C PHE A 296 3.13 0.75 12.02
N ASN A 297 3.62 1.72 12.81
CA ASN A 297 3.94 1.56 14.24
C ASN A 297 2.84 2.09 15.17
N GLY A 298 1.81 2.75 14.63
CA GLY A 298 0.65 3.23 15.39
C GLY A 298 -0.43 2.15 15.53
N HIS A 299 -0.97 1.99 16.75
CA HIS A 299 -2.01 0.99 17.06
C HIS A 299 -3.21 1.04 16.10
N GLU A 300 -3.53 2.20 15.52
CA GLU A 300 -4.71 2.39 14.66
C GLU A 300 -4.44 2.04 13.20
N ASN A 301 -3.40 2.62 12.61
CA ASN A 301 -3.06 2.41 11.21
C ASN A 301 -2.50 0.99 10.95
N GLU A 302 -1.80 0.41 11.94
CA GLU A 302 -1.42 -0.99 11.94
C GLU A 302 -2.64 -1.93 11.83
N ARG A 303 -3.75 -1.57 12.50
CA ARG A 303 -5.00 -2.33 12.41
C ARG A 303 -5.64 -2.20 11.03
N VAL A 304 -5.57 -1.04 10.38
CA VAL A 304 -6.00 -0.90 8.96
C VAL A 304 -5.21 -1.87 8.09
N ALA A 305 -3.88 -1.84 8.16
CA ALA A 305 -3.03 -2.71 7.35
C ALA A 305 -3.31 -4.21 7.61
N ARG A 306 -3.64 -4.58 8.85
CA ARG A 306 -3.92 -5.97 9.25
C ARG A 306 -5.32 -6.43 8.85
N ALA A 307 -6.31 -5.56 8.95
CA ALA A 307 -7.72 -5.92 8.80
C ALA A 307 -8.28 -5.65 7.40
N ILE A 308 -7.56 -4.88 6.56
CA ILE A 308 -8.03 -4.56 5.23
C ILE A 308 -8.09 -5.81 4.34
N ASP A 309 -9.24 -6.01 3.71
CA ASP A 309 -9.59 -7.11 2.82
C ASP A 309 -9.57 -6.70 1.34
N ARG A 310 -8.91 -5.58 1.04
CA ARG A 310 -8.79 -4.97 -0.29
C ARG A 310 -7.43 -4.28 -0.43
N PRO A 311 -6.94 -4.07 -1.65
CA PRO A 311 -5.73 -3.29 -1.91
C PRO A 311 -5.65 -1.99 -1.12
N LEU A 312 -4.46 -1.69 -0.60
CA LEU A 312 -4.17 -0.48 0.18
C LEU A 312 -2.94 0.21 -0.39
N LEU A 313 -3.09 1.46 -0.82
CA LEU A 313 -1.99 2.33 -1.23
C LEU A 313 -1.67 3.30 -0.09
N VAL A 314 -0.46 3.19 0.46
CA VAL A 314 0.07 4.09 1.47
C VAL A 314 1.12 4.99 0.83
N VAL A 315 0.91 6.30 0.95
CA VAL A 315 1.76 7.30 0.31
C VAL A 315 2.41 8.16 1.39
N ASN A 316 3.74 8.32 1.31
CA ASN A 316 4.48 9.19 2.22
C ASN A 316 4.28 10.67 1.84
N GLN A 317 4.64 11.60 2.73
CA GLN A 317 4.80 12.98 2.30
C GLN A 317 5.91 13.10 1.27
N ALA A 318 5.71 13.97 0.28
CA ALA A 318 6.75 14.31 -0.68
C ALA A 318 7.97 14.90 0.07
N GLY A 319 9.12 14.25 -0.06
CA GLY A 319 10.41 14.79 0.39
C GLY A 319 10.88 15.95 -0.47
#